data_AF-A0A940W449-F1
#
_entry.id   AF-A0A940W449-F1
#
_cell.length_a   1.000
_cell.length_b   1.000
_cell.length_c   1.000
_cell.angle_alpha   90.00
_cell.angle_beta   90.00
_cell.angle_gamma   90.00
#
_symmetry.space_group_name_H-M   'P 1'
#
loop_
_entity.id
_entity.type
_entity.pdbx_description
1 polymer ?
#
loop_
_entity_poly.entity_id
_entity_poly.type
_entity_poly.pdbx_seq_one_letter_code
_entity_poly.pdbx_strand_id
1 'polypeptide(L)'
;MKRRILFGISFLLLTTPILLVACGGDDDGVAPQPTPTPTVVTMFASLDNTQEAPSPTASTAKGFGMLTLDTATNRISGFIVDTVANATAAHIHGPAARGTPAGVLVPMIPAGPGLWVLPDNAVLPAANAADF
;
A
#
# COMPACT_ATOMS: atom_id res chain seq x y z
N MET A 1 -43.67 34.51 64.70
CA MET A 1 -44.79 33.54 64.89
C MET A 1 -45.62 33.49 63.61
N LYS A 2 -46.15 32.31 63.22
CA LYS A 2 -46.79 31.89 61.93
C LYS A 2 -45.80 31.12 61.05
N ARG A 3 -45.65 29.78 61.06
CA ARG A 3 -46.52 28.58 60.93
C ARG A 3 -47.09 28.32 59.52
N ARG A 4 -46.60 27.20 58.93
CA ARG A 4 -47.21 26.23 57.98
C ARG A 4 -47.28 26.73 56.51
N ILE A 5 -47.11 25.94 55.44
CA ILE A 5 -47.76 24.67 55.07
C ILE A 5 -46.91 23.91 54.01
N LEU A 6 -47.02 22.58 54.05
CA LEU A 6 -46.46 21.52 53.21
C LEU A 6 -47.14 21.47 51.82
N PHE A 7 -46.39 21.32 50.71
CA PHE A 7 -46.92 20.75 49.46
C PHE A 7 -45.88 19.81 48.85
N GLY A 8 -46.23 18.52 48.81
CA GLY A 8 -45.45 17.49 48.18
C GLY A 8 -45.57 17.57 46.66
N ILE A 9 -44.47 17.23 45.99
CA ILE A 9 -44.47 16.78 44.60
C ILE A 9 -43.84 15.40 44.66
N SER A 10 -44.71 14.40 44.60
CA SER A 10 -44.36 13.00 44.41
C SER A 10 -43.68 12.88 43.05
N PHE A 11 -42.35 12.78 43.03
CA PHE A 11 -41.59 12.45 41.83
C PHE A 11 -41.28 10.96 41.93
N LEU A 12 -42.21 10.14 41.42
CA LEU A 12 -42.03 8.71 41.23
C LEU A 12 -40.99 8.50 40.14
N LEU A 13 -39.71 8.51 40.52
CA LEU A 13 -38.58 8.07 39.69
C LEU A 13 -38.68 6.57 39.52
N LEU A 14 -39.27 6.16 38.39
CA LEU A 14 -39.24 4.80 37.89
C LEU A 14 -37.80 4.50 37.44
N THR A 15 -36.98 3.99 38.36
CA THR A 15 -35.59 3.60 38.10
C THR A 15 -35.59 2.26 37.35
N THR A 16 -35.50 2.32 36.03
CA THR A 16 -35.15 1.15 35.23
C THR A 16 -33.72 0.73 35.58
N PRO A 17 -33.47 -0.54 35.94
CA PRO A 17 -32.10 -1.00 36.09
C PRO A 17 -31.49 -1.11 34.69
N ILE A 18 -30.61 -0.18 34.35
CA ILE A 18 -29.69 -0.34 33.22
C ILE A 18 -28.74 -1.46 33.64
N LEU A 19 -28.96 -2.65 33.08
CA LEU A 19 -27.99 -3.73 33.13
C LEU A 19 -26.78 -3.32 32.27
N LEU A 20 -25.83 -2.61 32.87
CA LEU A 20 -24.47 -2.54 32.32
C LEU A 20 -23.86 -3.94 32.46
N VAL A 21 -23.88 -4.71 31.37
CA VAL A 21 -22.92 -5.80 31.18
C VAL A 21 -21.57 -5.15 30.95
N ALA A 22 -20.81 -5.01 32.03
CA ALA A 22 -19.37 -4.79 31.98
C ALA A 22 -18.73 -6.16 31.74
N CYS A 23 -18.33 -6.45 30.49
CA CYS A 23 -17.34 -7.49 30.26
C CYS A 23 -15.97 -6.86 30.51
N GLY A 24 -15.49 -6.95 31.76
CA GLY A 24 -14.09 -6.75 32.08
C GLY A 24 -13.37 -8.08 31.88
N GLY A 25 -12.64 -8.18 30.77
CA GLY A 25 -11.63 -9.22 30.55
C GLY A 25 -10.31 -8.51 30.32
N ASP A 26 -9.40 -8.63 31.27
CA ASP A 26 -7.98 -8.36 31.05
C ASP A 26 -7.41 -9.58 30.31
N ASP A 27 -7.54 -9.59 28.99
CA ASP A 27 -6.86 -10.52 28.10
C ASP A 27 -5.76 -9.77 27.33
N ASP A 28 -4.50 -9.94 27.76
CA ASP A 28 -3.30 -9.60 26.97
C ASP A 28 -3.19 -10.43 25.65
N GLY A 29 -4.27 -11.11 25.27
CA GLY A 29 -4.46 -11.69 23.96
C GLY A 29 -4.82 -10.57 23.00
N VAL A 30 -3.81 -9.99 22.34
CA VAL A 30 -4.04 -9.33 21.05
C VAL A 30 -4.83 -10.33 20.21
N ALA A 31 -6.14 -10.10 20.05
CA ALA A 31 -6.96 -10.87 19.14
C ALA A 31 -6.21 -10.88 17.81
N PRO A 32 -6.03 -12.04 17.14
CA PRO A 32 -5.29 -12.08 15.89
C PRO A 32 -5.85 -11.00 14.97
N GLN A 33 -5.04 -9.97 14.69
CA GLN A 33 -5.47 -8.90 13.80
C GLN A 33 -5.88 -9.59 12.50
N PRO A 34 -7.10 -9.35 11.98
CA PRO A 34 -7.53 -9.99 10.76
C PRO A 34 -6.46 -9.77 9.70
N THR A 35 -6.04 -10.86 9.04
CA THR A 35 -5.08 -10.77 7.94
C THR A 35 -5.59 -9.70 6.97
N PRO A 36 -4.79 -8.66 6.64
CA PRO A 36 -5.26 -7.61 5.75
C PRO A 36 -5.72 -8.26 4.44
N THR A 37 -6.94 -7.92 4.02
CA THR A 37 -7.47 -8.41 2.75
C THR A 37 -6.51 -8.00 1.64
N PRO A 38 -6.02 -8.94 0.81
CA PRO A 38 -5.12 -8.62 -0.29
C PRO A 38 -5.80 -7.61 -1.21
N THR A 39 -5.15 -6.46 -1.35
CA THR A 39 -5.52 -5.47 -2.37
C THR A 39 -4.46 -5.56 -3.46
N VAL A 40 -4.92 -5.78 -4.69
CA VAL A 40 -4.03 -5.74 -5.85
C VAL A 40 -4.01 -4.31 -6.40
N VAL A 41 -2.88 -3.63 -6.26
CA VAL A 41 -2.65 -2.32 -6.85
C VAL A 41 -2.00 -2.52 -8.22
N THR A 42 -2.46 -1.80 -9.24
CA THR A 42 -1.90 -1.87 -10.59
C THR A 42 -1.32 -0.53 -10.98
N MET A 43 -0.07 -0.51 -11.42
CA MET A 43 0.66 0.66 -11.89
C MET A 43 1.09 0.50 -13.33
N PHE A 44 1.17 1.63 -14.04
CA PHE A 44 1.68 1.71 -15.39
C PHE A 44 2.93 2.56 -15.44
N ALA A 45 3.94 2.08 -16.15
CA ALA A 45 5.20 2.80 -16.36
C ALA A 45 5.30 3.28 -17.80
N SER A 46 5.75 4.51 -18.00
CA SER A 46 6.25 5.01 -19.28
C SER A 46 7.74 5.34 -19.14
N LEU A 47 8.52 4.90 -20.12
CA LEU A 47 9.98 5.03 -20.16
C LEU A 47 10.40 5.85 -21.37
N ASP A 48 11.16 6.92 -21.13
CA ASP A 48 11.85 7.72 -22.13
C ASP A 48 13.15 8.30 -21.54
N ASN A 49 13.99 8.84 -22.42
CA ASN A 49 15.29 9.41 -22.05
C ASN A 49 15.19 10.61 -21.08
N THR A 50 14.05 11.29 -20.99
CA THR A 50 13.89 12.46 -20.10
C THR A 50 13.91 12.07 -18.62
N GLN A 51 13.80 10.78 -18.33
CA GLN A 51 13.80 10.22 -16.98
C GLN A 51 15.20 9.76 -16.53
N GLU A 52 16.22 9.86 -17.39
CA GLU A 52 17.59 9.51 -17.05
C GLU A 52 18.29 10.64 -16.26
N ALA A 53 19.00 10.27 -15.22
CA ALA A 53 19.81 11.16 -14.39
C ALA A 53 21.30 10.79 -14.49
N PRO A 54 22.25 11.75 -14.35
CA PRO A 54 22.06 13.17 -14.04
C PRO A 54 21.62 14.05 -15.22
N SER A 55 21.65 13.52 -16.44
CA SER A 55 21.20 14.22 -17.64
C SER A 55 20.60 13.25 -18.65
N PRO A 56 19.45 13.59 -19.28
CA PRO A 56 18.90 12.81 -20.38
C PRO A 56 19.92 12.51 -21.48
N THR A 57 19.89 11.29 -22.01
CA THR A 57 20.71 10.92 -23.18
C THR A 57 20.04 11.37 -24.48
N ALA A 58 20.73 11.23 -25.61
CA ALA A 58 20.13 11.43 -26.95
C ALA A 58 19.30 10.21 -27.42
N SER A 59 19.03 9.24 -26.56
CA SER A 59 18.27 8.04 -26.92
C SER A 59 16.86 8.39 -27.36
N THR A 60 16.41 7.82 -28.48
CA THR A 60 15.03 7.91 -28.93
C THR A 60 14.19 6.73 -28.44
N ALA A 61 14.80 5.76 -27.75
CA ALA A 61 14.12 4.58 -27.24
C ALA A 61 12.96 4.96 -26.29
N LYS A 62 11.97 4.07 -26.24
CA LYS A 62 10.78 4.20 -25.42
C LYS A 62 10.48 2.86 -24.76
N GLY A 63 9.74 2.90 -23.67
CA GLY A 63 9.18 1.70 -23.07
C GLY A 63 7.87 1.98 -22.35
N PHE A 64 7.16 0.89 -22.09
CA PHE A 64 5.92 0.88 -21.36
C PHE A 64 5.83 -0.39 -20.53
N GLY A 65 5.16 -0.36 -19.39
CA GLY A 65 4.84 -1.58 -18.68
C GLY A 65 3.69 -1.46 -17.73
N MET A 66 3.32 -2.62 -17.20
CA MET A 66 2.28 -2.78 -16.20
C MET A 66 2.83 -3.64 -15.08
N LEU A 67 2.67 -3.16 -13.85
CA LEU A 67 3.10 -3.85 -12.63
C LEU A 67 1.91 -3.98 -11.71
N THR A 68 1.81 -5.08 -11.00
CA THR A 68 0.81 -5.33 -9.97
C THR A 68 1.47 -5.71 -8.66
N LEU A 69 1.00 -5.17 -7.54
CA LEU A 69 1.43 -5.51 -6.19
C LEU A 69 0.24 -6.06 -5.41
N ASP A 70 0.40 -7.25 -4.84
CA ASP A 70 -0.45 -7.73 -3.76
C ASP A 70 0.05 -7.16 -2.43
N THR A 71 -0.71 -6.23 -1.84
CA THR A 71 -0.32 -5.52 -0.62
C THR A 71 -0.34 -6.37 0.65
N ALA A 72 -0.97 -7.55 0.63
CA ALA A 72 -0.94 -8.46 1.78
C ALA A 72 0.34 -9.30 1.81
N THR A 73 0.90 -9.63 0.63
CA THR A 73 2.06 -10.53 0.50
C THR A 73 3.31 -9.85 -0.02
N ASN A 74 3.22 -8.60 -0.45
CA ASN A 74 4.23 -7.84 -1.18
C ASN A 74 4.70 -8.51 -2.47
N ARG A 75 3.92 -9.45 -3.02
CA ARG A 75 4.23 -10.08 -4.30
C ARG A 75 4.01 -9.09 -5.42
N ILE A 76 5.03 -8.91 -6.24
CA ILE A 76 4.98 -8.05 -7.42
C ILE A 76 5.04 -8.91 -8.68
N SER A 77 4.27 -8.54 -9.69
CA SER A 77 4.23 -9.22 -10.99
C SER A 77 4.01 -8.19 -12.10
N GLY A 78 4.40 -8.51 -13.32
CA GLY A 78 4.25 -7.58 -14.44
C GLY A 78 5.34 -7.69 -15.49
N PHE A 79 5.29 -6.75 -16.41
CA PHE A 79 6.18 -6.70 -17.55
C PHE A 79 6.51 -5.28 -17.96
N ILE A 80 7.62 -5.13 -18.69
CA ILE A 80 8.02 -3.94 -19.42
C ILE A 80 8.32 -4.37 -20.86
N VAL A 81 7.85 -3.58 -21.81
CA VAL A 81 8.25 -3.63 -23.21
C VAL A 81 9.03 -2.37 -23.57
N ASP A 82 10.10 -2.49 -24.34
CA ASP A 82 10.96 -1.37 -24.73
C ASP A 82 11.52 -1.49 -26.15
N THR A 83 12.13 -0.39 -26.63
CA THR A 83 12.80 -0.31 -27.94
C THR A 83 14.31 -0.04 -27.80
N VAL A 84 14.90 -0.32 -26.63
CA VAL A 84 16.33 -0.14 -26.38
C VAL A 84 17.12 -1.20 -27.16
N ALA A 85 17.98 -0.73 -28.06
CA ALA A 85 18.87 -1.63 -28.79
C ALA A 85 19.91 -2.25 -27.84
N ASN A 86 20.02 -3.58 -27.87
CA ASN A 86 21.00 -4.34 -27.08
C ASN A 86 20.90 -4.10 -25.56
N ALA A 87 19.68 -3.95 -25.03
CA ALA A 87 19.47 -3.85 -23.60
C ALA A 87 20.05 -5.06 -22.86
N THR A 88 20.85 -4.80 -21.81
CA THR A 88 21.57 -5.83 -21.06
C THR A 88 20.95 -6.12 -19.69
N ALA A 89 20.09 -5.23 -19.18
CA ALA A 89 19.40 -5.38 -17.92
C ALA A 89 18.12 -4.53 -17.88
N ALA A 90 17.17 -4.95 -17.05
CA ALA A 90 16.03 -4.14 -16.62
C ALA A 90 15.74 -4.40 -15.14
N HIS A 91 15.19 -3.40 -14.46
CA HIS A 91 14.89 -3.47 -13.04
C HIS A 91 13.84 -2.43 -12.63
N ILE A 92 13.23 -2.64 -11.47
CA ILE A 92 12.30 -1.72 -10.83
C ILE A 92 13.07 -0.86 -9.82
N HIS A 93 12.91 0.46 -9.91
CA HIS A 93 13.46 1.41 -8.95
C HIS A 93 12.52 1.63 -7.76
N GLY A 94 13.08 2.12 -6.66
CA GLY A 94 12.30 2.64 -5.54
C GLY A 94 11.59 3.94 -5.87
N PRO A 95 10.71 4.41 -4.96
CA PRO A 95 9.92 5.61 -5.16
C PRO A 95 10.83 6.83 -5.30
N ALA A 96 10.61 7.60 -6.37
CA ALA A 96 11.26 8.87 -6.62
C ALA A 96 10.42 9.71 -7.59
N ALA A 97 10.63 11.02 -7.56
CA ALA A 97 10.11 11.89 -8.60
C ALA A 97 10.71 11.53 -9.97
N ARG A 98 9.95 11.79 -11.04
CA ARG A 98 10.42 11.58 -12.42
C ARG A 98 11.75 12.32 -12.65
N GLY A 99 12.75 11.62 -13.19
CA GLY A 99 14.09 12.18 -13.44
C GLY A 99 15.02 12.21 -12.23
N THR A 100 14.56 11.74 -11.06
CA THR A 100 15.39 11.61 -9.85
C THR A 100 15.81 10.14 -9.68
N PRO A 101 17.09 9.85 -9.44
CA PRO A 101 17.55 8.48 -9.24
C PRO A 101 17.02 7.90 -7.91
N ALA A 102 16.70 6.60 -7.93
CA ALA A 102 16.37 5.82 -6.73
C ALA A 102 17.15 4.51 -6.71
N GLY A 103 17.21 3.84 -5.57
CA GLY A 103 17.79 2.49 -5.48
C GLY A 103 17.05 1.49 -6.35
N VAL A 104 17.74 0.42 -6.77
CA VAL A 104 17.13 -0.71 -7.47
C VAL A 104 16.49 -1.64 -6.45
N LEU A 105 15.22 -2.02 -6.66
CA LEU A 105 14.47 -2.91 -5.77
C LEU A 105 14.39 -4.33 -6.29
N VAL A 106 14.02 -4.50 -7.57
CA VAL A 106 13.75 -5.82 -8.14
C VAL A 106 14.35 -5.94 -9.53
N PRO A 107 15.28 -6.88 -9.78
CA PRO A 107 15.75 -7.16 -11.13
C PRO A 107 14.65 -7.85 -11.95
N MET A 108 14.58 -7.53 -13.23
CA MET A 108 13.72 -8.20 -14.19
C MET A 108 14.53 -9.19 -15.04
N ILE A 109 13.85 -10.18 -15.60
CA ILE A 109 14.46 -11.19 -16.46
C ILE A 109 14.01 -10.99 -17.92
N PRO A 110 14.89 -11.26 -18.90
CA PRO A 110 14.53 -11.17 -20.31
C PRO A 110 13.55 -12.28 -20.68
N ALA A 111 12.49 -11.93 -21.41
CA ALA A 111 11.49 -12.85 -21.94
C ALA A 111 11.31 -12.74 -23.47
N GLY A 112 12.13 -11.94 -24.14
CA GLY A 112 12.15 -11.76 -25.58
C GLY A 112 12.82 -10.44 -25.97
N PRO A 113 13.00 -10.17 -27.28
CA PRO A 113 13.51 -8.88 -27.73
C PRO A 113 12.65 -7.72 -27.20
N GLY A 114 13.26 -6.86 -26.37
CA GLY A 114 12.58 -5.73 -25.74
C GLY A 114 11.46 -6.12 -24.78
N LEU A 115 11.41 -7.35 -24.27
CA LEU A 115 10.42 -7.81 -23.29
C LEU A 115 11.12 -8.28 -22.01
N TRP A 116 10.70 -7.69 -20.89
CA TRP A 116 11.17 -8.00 -19.55
C TRP A 116 10.00 -8.36 -18.67
N VAL A 117 10.17 -9.38 -17.83
CA VAL A 117 9.16 -9.79 -16.85
C VAL A 117 9.77 -9.82 -15.46
N LEU A 118 8.95 -9.59 -14.45
CA LEU A 118 9.34 -9.89 -13.08
C LEU A 118 9.47 -11.41 -12.93
N PRO A 119 10.52 -11.91 -12.25
CA PRO A 119 10.66 -13.33 -11.99
C PRO A 119 9.49 -13.84 -11.13
N ASP A 120 9.17 -15.12 -11.27
CA ASP A 120 8.14 -15.75 -10.45
C ASP A 120 8.43 -15.53 -8.97
N ASN A 121 7.39 -15.19 -8.21
CA ASN A 121 7.47 -14.95 -6.77
C ASN A 121 8.34 -13.76 -6.38
N ALA A 122 8.57 -12.81 -7.30
CA ALA A 122 9.21 -11.54 -6.97
C ALA A 122 8.48 -10.85 -5.80
N VAL A 123 9.26 -10.30 -4.87
CA VAL A 123 8.76 -9.60 -3.69
C VAL A 123 9.33 -8.18 -3.70
N LEU A 124 8.44 -7.20 -3.54
CA LEU A 124 8.86 -5.83 -3.28
C LEU A 124 9.29 -5.70 -1.81
N PRO A 125 10.39 -5.01 -1.49
CA PRO A 125 10.78 -4.79 -0.10
C PRO A 125 9.62 -4.13 0.69
N ALA A 126 9.32 -4.64 1.88
CA ALA A 126 8.14 -4.22 2.64
C ALA A 126 8.11 -2.71 2.94
N ALA A 127 9.28 -2.08 3.08
CA ALA A 127 9.41 -0.63 3.27
C ALA A 127 8.92 0.19 2.06
N ASN A 128 8.76 -0.42 0.89
CA ASN A 128 8.36 0.24 -0.35
C ASN A 128 6.94 -0.14 -0.81
N ALA A 129 6.26 -1.06 -0.13
CA ALA A 129 4.94 -1.52 -0.52
C ALA A 129 3.83 -0.45 -0.37
N ALA A 130 3.99 0.46 0.58
CA ALA A 130 3.05 1.57 0.80
C ALA A 130 3.17 2.68 -0.26
N ASP A 131 4.30 2.74 -0.97
CA ASP A 131 4.62 3.77 -1.96
C ASP A 131 4.44 3.27 -3.41
N PHE A 132 3.81 2.09 -3.57
CA PHE A 132 3.63 1.43 -4.87
C PHE A 132 2.47 2.01 -5.67
#